data_AF-A0A381XLP7-F1
#
_entry.id   AF-A0A381XLP7-F1
#
_cell.length_a   1.000
_cell.length_b   1.000
_cell.length_c   1.000
_cell.angle_alpha   90.00
_cell.angle_beta   90.00
_cell.angle_gamma   90.00
#
_symmetry.space_group_name_H-M   'P 1'
#
loop_
_entity.id
_entity.type
_entity.pdbx_description
1 polymer ?
#
loop_
_entity_poly.entity_id
_entity_poly.type
_entity_poly.pdbx_seq_one_letter_code
_entity_poly.pdbx_strand_id
1 'polypeptide(L)'
;MERIAIIAITKNGIKMAKGLKEKFPTWEIFAPEKFSDDDKKINWYNNSTTIKIKELFESNDGLICLFSLGAVVRLISPHLKDKKTDPAVIVIDDQAQFVISTLSGHLGGANQLTNDIAEQLGAIPVITTAADVNKTIAVDLVGKDLGWKIDDDSNVTKISAFMVNAEKIGVYQNCGVKNWWKNKLPENV
;
A
#
# COMPACT_ATOMS: atom_id res chain seq x y z
N MET A 1 -5.91 4.84 -6.91
CA MET A 1 -4.88 3.88 -7.33
C MET A 1 -5.44 3.17 -8.54
N GLU A 2 -4.87 3.40 -9.72
CA GLU A 2 -5.42 2.95 -11.00
C GLU A 2 -4.59 1.81 -11.59
N ARG A 3 -3.28 1.81 -11.40
CA ARG A 3 -2.35 0.80 -11.93
C ARG A 3 -1.73 -0.02 -10.81
N ILE A 4 -2.12 -1.29 -10.71
CA ILE A 4 -1.59 -2.23 -9.72
C ILE A 4 -1.00 -3.45 -10.43
N ALA A 5 0.26 -3.75 -10.10
CA ALA A 5 1.01 -4.88 -10.64
C ALA A 5 1.22 -5.95 -9.56
N ILE A 6 0.88 -7.20 -9.88
CA ILE A 6 1.22 -8.38 -9.07
C ILE A 6 2.48 -9.00 -9.66
N ILE A 7 3.54 -9.16 -8.88
CA ILE A 7 4.75 -9.86 -9.30
C ILE A 7 4.92 -11.16 -8.51
N ALA A 8 4.99 -12.27 -9.24
CA ALA A 8 5.12 -13.61 -8.69
C ALA A 8 6.33 -14.33 -9.28
N ILE A 9 7.23 -14.83 -8.42
CA ILE A 9 8.47 -15.50 -8.85
C ILE A 9 8.52 -16.99 -8.48
N THR A 10 7.41 -17.55 -8.00
CA THR A 10 7.24 -18.97 -7.67
C THR A 10 5.97 -19.49 -8.33
N LYS A 11 5.87 -20.81 -8.55
CA LYS A 11 4.65 -21.44 -9.10
C LYS A 11 3.43 -21.20 -8.20
N ASN A 12 3.63 -21.25 -6.88
CA ASN A 12 2.56 -21.05 -5.92
C ASN A 12 2.11 -19.57 -5.87
N GLY A 13 3.07 -18.63 -5.89
CA GLY A 13 2.77 -17.21 -6.07
C GLY A 13 2.00 -16.93 -7.36
N ILE A 14 2.33 -17.58 -8.48
CA ILE A 14 1.58 -17.43 -9.74
C ILE A 14 0.12 -17.89 -9.57
N LYS A 15 -0.11 -19.03 -8.91
CA LYS A 15 -1.47 -19.51 -8.61
C LYS A 15 -2.25 -18.49 -7.77
N MET A 16 -1.61 -17.94 -6.74
CA MET A 16 -2.21 -16.91 -5.89
C MET A 16 -2.50 -15.61 -6.67
N ALA A 17 -1.58 -15.17 -7.54
CA ALA A 17 -1.79 -14.02 -8.41
C ALA A 17 -2.99 -14.18 -9.33
N LYS A 18 -3.19 -15.38 -9.91
CA LYS A 18 -4.37 -15.68 -10.72
C LYS A 18 -5.66 -15.53 -9.90
N GLY A 19 -5.69 -16.05 -8.67
CA GLY A 19 -6.83 -15.89 -7.75
C GLY A 19 -7.12 -14.43 -7.39
N LEU A 20 -6.08 -13.64 -7.12
CA LEU A 20 -6.23 -12.19 -6.87
C LEU A 20 -6.77 -11.46 -8.10
N LYS A 21 -6.30 -11.77 -9.31
CA LYS A 21 -6.79 -11.15 -10.55
C LYS A 21 -8.27 -11.44 -10.81
N GLU A 22 -8.80 -12.58 -10.39
CA GLU A 22 -10.25 -12.86 -10.47
C GLU A 22 -11.09 -11.91 -9.60
N LYS A 23 -10.56 -11.54 -8.43
CA LYS A 23 -11.19 -10.57 -7.51
C LYS A 23 -10.94 -9.12 -7.91
N PHE A 24 -9.79 -8.87 -8.52
CA PHE A 24 -9.34 -7.55 -8.96
C PHE A 24 -8.98 -7.57 -10.47
N PRO A 25 -9.99 -7.53 -11.37
CA PRO A 25 -9.79 -7.78 -12.80
C PRO A 25 -8.87 -6.80 -13.51
N THR A 26 -8.72 -5.59 -12.97
CA THR A 26 -7.86 -4.53 -13.52
C THR A 26 -6.38 -4.72 -13.21
N TRP A 27 -6.01 -5.63 -12.30
CA TRP A 27 -4.62 -5.82 -11.91
C TRP A 27 -3.86 -6.64 -12.94
N GLU A 28 -2.60 -6.30 -13.16
CA GLU A 28 -1.73 -6.99 -14.12
C GLU A 28 -0.78 -7.95 -13.41
N ILE A 29 -0.65 -9.17 -13.92
CA ILE A 29 0.25 -10.18 -13.33
C ILE A 29 1.54 -10.21 -14.14
N PHE A 30 2.68 -10.22 -13.46
CA PHE A 30 4.01 -10.37 -14.04
C PHE A 30 4.73 -11.57 -13.42
N ALA A 31 5.27 -12.45 -14.26
CA ALA A 31 5.99 -13.63 -13.80
C ALA A 31 7.15 -14.02 -14.75
N PRO A 32 8.22 -14.66 -14.25
CA PRO A 32 9.32 -15.12 -15.10
C PRO A 32 8.88 -16.15 -16.14
N GLU A 33 9.31 -15.98 -17.39
CA GLU A 33 8.98 -16.86 -18.53
C GLU A 33 9.35 -18.33 -18.31
N LYS A 34 10.35 -18.63 -17.47
CA LYS A 34 10.70 -20.02 -17.08
C LYS A 34 9.57 -20.79 -16.37
N PHE A 35 8.53 -20.09 -15.91
CA PHE A 35 7.33 -20.69 -15.33
C PHE A 35 6.10 -20.57 -16.24
N SER A 36 6.27 -20.10 -17.48
CA SER A 36 5.18 -19.89 -18.43
C SER A 36 4.38 -21.17 -18.66
N ASP A 37 3.06 -21.02 -18.63
CA ASP A 37 2.07 -22.00 -19.08
C ASP A 37 1.28 -21.46 -20.29
N ASP A 38 1.82 -20.45 -20.99
CA ASP A 38 1.21 -19.71 -22.11
C ASP A 38 -0.14 -19.04 -21.77
N ASP A 39 -0.43 -18.82 -20.47
CA ASP A 39 -1.60 -18.06 -20.04
C ASP A 39 -1.45 -16.58 -20.45
N LYS A 40 -2.31 -16.15 -21.37
CA LYS A 40 -2.35 -14.77 -21.90
C LYS A 40 -2.79 -13.72 -20.88
N LYS A 41 -3.28 -14.13 -19.70
CA LYS A 41 -3.61 -13.21 -18.59
C LYS A 41 -2.37 -12.77 -17.80
N ILE A 42 -1.23 -13.40 -18.05
CA ILE A 42 0.05 -13.13 -17.38
C ILE A 42 1.01 -12.47 -18.38
N ASN A 43 1.61 -11.37 -17.95
CA ASN A 43 2.72 -10.73 -18.64
C ASN A 43 4.02 -11.48 -18.28
N TRP A 44 4.36 -12.49 -19.08
CA TRP A 44 5.60 -13.24 -18.93
C TRP A 44 6.81 -12.38 -19.32
N TYR A 45 7.83 -12.37 -18.47
CA TYR A 45 9.05 -11.60 -18.71
C TYR A 45 10.30 -12.49 -18.71
N ASN A 46 11.24 -12.17 -19.59
CA ASN A 46 12.49 -12.92 -19.78
C ASN A 46 13.72 -12.27 -19.13
N ASN A 47 13.61 -11.00 -18.72
CA ASN A 47 14.66 -10.27 -18.04
C ASN A 47 14.73 -10.61 -16.54
N SER A 48 15.67 -10.01 -15.82
CA SER A 48 15.80 -10.25 -14.37
C SER A 48 14.64 -9.59 -13.61
N THR A 49 14.23 -10.21 -12.50
CA THR A 49 13.24 -9.64 -11.57
C THR A 49 13.65 -8.24 -11.10
N THR A 50 14.95 -7.96 -10.97
CA THR A 50 15.47 -6.62 -10.64
C THR A 50 15.06 -5.57 -11.67
N ILE A 51 15.23 -5.86 -12.96
CA ILE A 51 14.83 -4.93 -14.02
C ILE A 51 13.32 -4.75 -14.03
N LYS A 52 12.57 -5.86 -13.90
CA LYS A 52 11.10 -5.81 -13.88
C LYS A 52 10.57 -5.01 -12.68
N ILE A 53 11.13 -5.18 -11.48
CA ILE A 53 10.75 -4.39 -10.31
C ILE A 53 10.98 -2.90 -10.55
N LYS A 54 12.12 -2.51 -11.11
CA LYS A 54 12.38 -1.10 -11.45
C LYS A 54 11.29 -0.53 -12.36
N GLU A 55 11.02 -1.22 -13.48
CA GLU A 55 10.01 -0.80 -14.46
C GLU A 55 8.64 -0.64 -13.78
N LEU A 56 8.22 -1.63 -13.00
CA LEU A 56 6.92 -1.63 -12.34
C LEU A 56 6.83 -0.57 -11.24
N PHE A 57 7.90 -0.34 -10.49
CA PHE A 57 7.98 0.68 -9.44
C PHE A 57 7.84 2.09 -10.00
N GLU A 58 8.39 2.36 -11.19
CA GLU A 58 8.29 3.66 -11.86
C GLU A 58 6.96 3.88 -12.58
N SER A 59 6.23 2.82 -12.93
CA SER A 59 5.05 2.87 -13.82
C SER A 59 3.73 2.47 -13.18
N ASN A 60 3.70 2.09 -11.91
CA ASN A 60 2.47 1.68 -11.21
C ASN A 60 2.26 2.52 -9.96
N ASP A 61 1.02 2.52 -9.49
CA ASP A 61 0.64 3.16 -8.23
C ASP A 61 0.75 2.17 -7.06
N GLY A 62 0.74 0.85 -7.34
CA GLY A 62 0.86 -0.21 -6.36
C GLY A 62 1.51 -1.50 -6.89
N LEU A 63 2.31 -2.15 -6.05
CA LEU A 63 3.01 -3.40 -6.32
C LEU A 63 2.64 -4.44 -5.26
N ILE A 64 2.14 -5.60 -5.70
CA ILE A 64 1.87 -6.77 -4.87
C ILE A 64 2.95 -7.81 -5.13
N CYS A 65 3.85 -8.01 -4.16
CA CYS A 65 5.00 -8.89 -4.29
C CYS A 65 4.73 -10.23 -3.60
N LEU A 66 4.62 -11.30 -4.38
CA LEU A 66 4.36 -12.66 -3.90
C LEU A 66 5.67 -13.43 -3.73
N PHE A 67 6.53 -12.94 -2.83
CA PHE A 67 7.81 -13.53 -2.45
C PHE A 67 8.38 -12.87 -1.20
N SER A 68 9.55 -13.31 -0.72
CA SER A 68 10.06 -12.92 0.59
C SER A 68 10.26 -11.39 0.75
N LEU A 69 9.80 -10.87 1.88
CA LEU A 69 9.93 -9.44 2.25
C LEU A 69 11.37 -8.94 2.13
N GLY A 70 12.34 -9.72 2.60
CA GLY A 70 13.76 -9.35 2.51
C GLY A 70 14.29 -9.24 1.09
N ALA A 71 13.72 -9.96 0.11
CA ALA A 71 14.07 -9.77 -1.29
C ALA A 71 13.41 -8.51 -1.85
N VAL A 72 12.13 -8.28 -1.54
CA VAL A 72 11.40 -7.07 -1.97
C VAL A 72 12.12 -5.81 -1.51
N VAL A 73 12.47 -5.71 -0.23
CA VAL A 73 13.19 -4.55 0.34
C VAL A 73 14.48 -4.27 -0.42
N ARG A 74 15.27 -5.31 -0.72
CA ARG A 74 16.53 -5.15 -1.48
C ARG A 74 16.30 -4.68 -2.92
N LEU A 75 15.25 -5.17 -3.57
CA LEU A 75 14.93 -4.84 -4.96
C LEU A 75 14.38 -3.42 -5.11
N ILE A 76 13.56 -2.94 -4.16
CA ILE A 76 12.98 -1.59 -4.22
C ILE A 76 13.91 -0.51 -3.67
N SER A 77 14.85 -0.86 -2.77
CA SER A 77 15.71 0.10 -2.08
C SER A 77 16.43 1.11 -2.99
N PRO A 78 16.97 0.73 -4.17
CA PRO A 78 17.62 1.68 -5.08
C PRO A 78 16.66 2.66 -5.78
N HIS A 79 15.35 2.45 -5.66
CA HIS A 79 14.31 3.19 -6.38
C HIS A 79 13.46 4.10 -5.48
N LEU A 80 13.63 3.99 -4.16
CA LEU A 80 12.91 4.80 -3.17
C LEU A 80 13.26 6.28 -3.34
N LYS A 81 12.24 7.14 -3.40
CA LYS A 81 12.41 8.60 -3.46
C LYS A 81 11.78 9.26 -2.26
N ASP A 82 10.46 9.19 -2.14
CA ASP A 82 9.72 9.72 -1.01
C ASP A 82 8.33 9.11 -0.87
N LYS A 83 7.78 9.18 0.36
CA LYS A 83 6.50 8.58 0.73
C LYS A 83 5.26 9.14 -0.01
N LYS A 84 5.38 10.26 -0.73
CA LYS A 84 4.28 10.86 -1.47
C LYS A 84 4.24 10.37 -2.92
N THR A 85 5.41 10.09 -3.49
CA THR A 85 5.54 9.65 -4.89
C THR A 85 5.74 8.16 -5.05
N ASP A 86 6.34 7.50 -4.07
CA ASP A 86 6.64 6.08 -4.15
C ASP A 86 5.33 5.26 -4.13
N PRO A 87 5.20 4.23 -4.98
CA PRO A 87 4.01 3.39 -5.04
C PRO A 87 3.76 2.65 -3.73
N ALA A 88 2.52 2.25 -3.51
CA ALA A 88 2.20 1.26 -2.49
C ALA A 88 2.97 -0.04 -2.74
N VAL A 89 3.65 -0.59 -1.74
CA VAL A 89 4.27 -1.92 -1.85
C VAL A 89 3.71 -2.82 -0.77
N ILE A 90 3.11 -3.94 -1.21
CA ILE A 90 2.55 -4.97 -0.36
C ILE A 90 3.32 -6.26 -0.61
N VAL A 91 3.64 -6.98 0.45
CA VAL A 91 4.28 -8.30 0.37
C VAL A 91 3.34 -9.36 0.90
N ILE A 92 3.22 -10.47 0.18
CA ILE A 92 2.46 -11.64 0.63
C ILE A 92 3.42 -12.84 0.63
N ASP A 93 3.46 -13.58 1.73
CA ASP A 93 4.27 -14.79 1.78
C ASP A 93 3.68 -15.90 0.90
N ASP A 94 4.51 -16.89 0.56
CA ASP A 94 4.12 -17.93 -0.41
C ASP A 94 2.91 -18.77 0.06
N GLN A 95 2.61 -18.84 1.36
CA GLN A 95 1.46 -19.56 1.91
C GLN A 95 0.24 -18.67 2.19
N ALA A 96 0.28 -17.38 1.79
CA ALA A 96 -0.77 -16.40 2.07
C ALA A 96 -1.16 -16.33 3.57
N GLN A 97 -0.21 -16.51 4.48
CA GLN A 97 -0.45 -16.36 5.91
C GLN A 97 -0.51 -14.88 6.32
N PHE A 98 0.31 -14.05 5.68
CA PHE A 98 0.50 -12.65 5.99
C PHE A 98 0.43 -11.78 4.74
N VAL A 99 -0.26 -10.65 4.85
CA VAL A 99 -0.26 -9.57 3.86
C VAL A 99 0.35 -8.36 4.55
N ILE A 100 1.51 -7.91 4.08
CA ILE A 100 2.38 -6.98 4.80
C ILE A 100 2.43 -5.65 4.05
N SER A 101 1.93 -4.59 4.68
CA SER A 101 2.10 -3.22 4.16
C SER A 101 3.55 -2.80 4.35
N THR A 102 4.28 -2.64 3.25
CA THR A 102 5.75 -2.48 3.25
C THR A 102 6.19 -1.07 2.94
N LEU A 103 5.54 -0.38 1.99
CA LEU A 103 5.88 0.98 1.58
C LEU A 103 4.61 1.78 1.28
N SER A 104 4.64 3.09 1.57
CA SER A 104 3.56 4.04 1.27
C SER A 104 2.20 3.68 1.88
N GLY A 105 2.21 3.36 3.18
CA GLY A 105 1.06 2.92 3.99
C GLY A 105 -0.19 3.81 3.91
N HIS A 106 -0.08 5.08 4.32
CA HIS A 106 -1.23 6.00 4.39
C HIS A 106 -1.60 6.60 3.03
N LEU A 107 -0.85 7.63 2.58
CA LEU A 107 -1.17 8.37 1.36
C LEU A 107 -1.16 7.49 0.10
N GLY A 108 -0.16 6.62 -0.02
CA GLY A 108 -0.05 5.67 -1.13
C GLY A 108 -1.08 4.54 -1.08
N GLY A 109 -1.75 4.34 0.07
CA GLY A 109 -2.85 3.40 0.20
C GLY A 109 -2.44 1.94 0.44
N ALA A 110 -1.17 1.67 0.78
CA ALA A 110 -0.75 0.30 1.04
C ALA A 110 -1.46 -0.33 2.25
N ASN A 111 -1.80 0.46 3.28
CA ASN A 111 -2.49 -0.06 4.47
C ASN A 111 -3.92 -0.51 4.14
N GLN A 112 -4.66 0.29 3.38
CA GLN A 112 -6.00 -0.09 2.93
C GLN A 112 -5.93 -1.33 2.02
N LEU A 113 -5.04 -1.32 1.04
CA LEU A 113 -4.89 -2.42 0.10
C LEU A 113 -4.46 -3.73 0.78
N THR A 114 -3.63 -3.64 1.83
CA THR A 114 -3.28 -4.78 2.68
C THR A 114 -4.50 -5.38 3.37
N ASN A 115 -5.38 -4.57 3.94
CA ASN A 115 -6.61 -5.06 4.57
C ASN A 115 -7.55 -5.72 3.54
N ASP A 116 -7.76 -5.07 2.39
CA ASP A 116 -8.63 -5.57 1.33
C ASP A 116 -8.14 -6.94 0.81
N ILE A 117 -6.84 -7.07 0.57
CA ILE A 117 -6.23 -8.33 0.11
C ILE A 117 -6.30 -9.39 1.20
N ALA A 118 -6.01 -9.04 2.45
CA ALA A 118 -6.04 -9.97 3.57
C ALA A 118 -7.45 -10.56 3.77
N GLU A 119 -8.49 -9.75 3.65
CA GLU A 119 -9.88 -10.20 3.69
C GLU A 119 -10.18 -11.21 2.57
N GLN A 120 -9.74 -10.93 1.34
CA GLN A 120 -9.97 -11.85 0.21
C GLN A 120 -9.22 -13.17 0.34
N LEU A 121 -8.03 -13.16 0.95
CA LEU A 121 -7.20 -14.36 1.10
C LEU A 121 -7.45 -15.12 2.42
N GLY A 122 -8.19 -14.53 3.37
CA GLY A 122 -8.28 -15.06 4.74
C GLY A 122 -6.93 -15.01 5.47
N ALA A 123 -6.07 -14.05 5.10
CA ALA A 123 -4.73 -13.88 5.62
C ALA A 123 -4.70 -12.88 6.79
N ILE A 124 -3.59 -12.82 7.51
CA ILE A 124 -3.38 -11.85 8.59
C ILE A 124 -2.79 -10.56 7.99
N PRO A 125 -3.48 -9.40 8.07
CA PRO A 125 -2.88 -8.13 7.68
C PRO A 125 -1.82 -7.71 8.70
N VAL A 126 -0.65 -7.30 8.21
CA VAL A 126 0.45 -6.77 9.02
C VAL A 126 0.65 -5.31 8.66
N ILE A 127 0.09 -4.43 9.49
CA ILE A 127 0.18 -2.97 9.37
C ILE A 127 0.81 -2.44 10.67
N THR A 128 1.91 -1.71 10.54
CA THR A 128 2.72 -1.26 11.68
C THR A 128 2.71 0.25 11.89
N THR A 129 2.00 0.99 11.04
CA THR A 129 2.01 2.45 11.09
C THR A 129 1.32 2.96 12.35
N ALA A 130 1.98 3.85 13.10
CA ALA A 130 1.56 4.25 14.44
C ALA A 130 0.14 4.84 14.51
N ALA A 131 -0.28 5.61 13.50
CA ALA A 131 -1.62 6.19 13.47
C ALA A 131 -2.72 5.11 13.32
N ASP A 132 -2.49 4.12 12.44
CA ASP A 132 -3.39 2.98 12.27
C ASP A 132 -3.45 2.09 13.53
N VAL A 133 -2.29 1.80 14.12
CA VAL A 133 -2.22 0.98 15.35
C VAL A 133 -2.92 1.68 16.52
N ASN A 134 -2.72 2.99 16.67
CA ASN A 134 -3.31 3.76 17.77
C ASN A 134 -4.74 4.26 17.48
N LYS A 135 -5.29 3.96 16.29
CA LYS A 135 -6.62 4.44 15.84
C LYS A 135 -6.79 5.96 15.96
N THR A 136 -5.70 6.70 15.77
CA THR A 136 -5.70 8.16 15.84
C THR A 136 -5.98 8.76 14.46
N ILE A 137 -6.20 10.07 14.39
CA ILE A 137 -6.45 10.75 13.12
C ILE A 137 -5.14 10.76 12.31
N ALA A 138 -5.14 10.12 11.14
CA ALA A 138 -4.07 10.26 10.15
C ALA A 138 -4.12 11.67 9.54
N VAL A 139 -3.27 12.57 10.05
CA VAL A 139 -3.27 14.00 9.72
C VAL A 139 -3.11 14.25 8.21
N ASP A 140 -2.32 13.42 7.54
CA ASP A 140 -2.08 13.46 6.09
C ASP A 140 -3.29 13.03 5.25
N LEU A 141 -4.30 12.39 5.86
CA LEU A 141 -5.50 11.90 5.19
C LEU A 141 -6.78 12.66 5.58
N VAL A 142 -6.70 13.66 6.46
CA VAL A 142 -7.87 14.39 6.96
C VAL A 142 -8.66 14.99 5.80
N GLY A 143 -9.94 14.62 5.71
CA GLY A 143 -10.86 15.13 4.70
C GLY A 143 -10.63 14.61 3.28
N LYS A 144 -9.71 13.65 3.05
CA LYS A 144 -9.47 13.04 1.73
C LYS A 144 -10.76 12.52 1.09
N ASP A 145 -11.59 11.83 1.87
CA ASP A 145 -12.88 11.27 1.41
C ASP A 145 -13.94 12.36 1.11
N LEU A 146 -13.73 13.58 1.60
CA LEU A 146 -14.55 14.76 1.29
C LEU A 146 -13.96 15.59 0.14
N GLY A 147 -12.89 15.09 -0.50
CA GLY A 147 -12.17 15.80 -1.56
C GLY A 147 -11.31 16.96 -1.06
N TRP A 148 -11.06 17.07 0.24
CA TRP A 148 -10.17 18.10 0.79
C TRP A 148 -8.73 17.82 0.38
N LYS A 149 -7.96 18.90 0.24
CA LYS A 149 -6.54 18.86 -0.06
C LYS A 149 -5.80 19.68 0.99
N ILE A 150 -4.64 19.19 1.39
CA ILE A 150 -3.72 19.93 2.24
C ILE A 150 -3.12 21.05 1.40
N ASP A 151 -3.33 22.30 1.84
CA ASP A 151 -2.83 23.49 1.17
C ASP A 151 -1.33 23.73 1.51
N ASP A 152 -0.97 23.61 2.79
CA ASP A 152 0.41 23.64 3.27
C ASP A 152 0.75 22.37 4.04
N ASP A 153 1.72 21.60 3.53
CA ASP A 153 2.14 20.33 4.12
C ASP A 153 3.37 20.44 5.04
N SER A 154 3.92 21.65 5.23
CA SER A 154 5.13 21.90 6.02
C SER A 154 5.03 21.40 7.46
N ASN A 155 3.83 21.47 8.05
CA ASN A 155 3.56 21.07 9.43
C ASN A 155 2.96 19.68 9.58
N VAL A 156 2.62 18.97 8.49
CA VAL A 156 1.93 17.67 8.56
C VAL A 156 2.73 16.66 9.38
N THR A 157 4.05 16.58 9.18
CA THR A 157 4.92 15.68 9.94
C THR A 157 4.92 16.01 11.44
N LYS A 158 4.97 17.31 11.78
CA LYS A 158 4.96 17.77 13.18
C LYS A 158 3.64 17.46 13.87
N ILE A 159 2.51 17.77 13.23
CA ILE A 159 1.19 17.50 13.78
C ILE A 159 0.91 15.98 13.85
N SER A 160 1.42 15.20 12.89
CA SER A 160 1.36 13.72 12.96
C SER A 160 2.13 13.20 14.18
N ALA A 161 3.30 13.76 14.48
CA ALA A 161 4.05 13.40 15.68
C ALA A 161 3.29 13.80 16.96
N PHE A 162 2.64 14.96 16.99
CA PHE A 162 1.82 15.37 18.14
C PHE A 162 0.64 14.40 18.36
N MET A 163 0.00 13.97 17.28
CA MET A 163 -1.09 13.01 17.33
C MET A 163 -0.65 11.66 17.90
N VAL A 164 0.50 11.13 17.45
CA VAL A 164 1.04 9.85 17.93
C VAL A 164 1.52 9.93 19.38
N ASN A 165 2.07 11.09 19.80
CA ASN A 165 2.59 11.30 21.15
C ASN A 165 1.55 11.87 22.14
N ALA A 166 0.27 11.95 21.75
CA ALA A 166 -0.81 12.52 22.57
C ALA A 166 -0.55 13.97 23.04
N GLU A 167 0.23 14.75 22.28
CA GLU A 167 0.42 16.17 22.51
C GLU A 167 -0.82 16.97 22.10
N LYS A 168 -1.04 18.13 22.72
CA LYS A 168 -2.24 18.96 22.48
C LYS A 168 -2.30 19.48 21.04
N ILE A 169 -3.42 19.25 20.38
CA ILE A 169 -3.75 19.72 19.04
C ILE A 169 -5.06 20.49 19.12
N GLY A 170 -5.16 21.61 18.41
CA GLY A 170 -6.41 22.36 18.28
C GLY A 170 -6.96 22.24 16.85
N VAL A 171 -8.27 22.02 16.73
CA VAL A 171 -8.97 22.07 15.43
C VAL A 171 -9.72 23.40 15.30
N TYR A 172 -9.46 24.12 14.22
CA TYR A 172 -10.23 25.30 13.83
C TYR A 172 -10.87 25.07 12.46
N GLN A 173 -12.19 25.20 12.39
CA GLN A 173 -12.96 25.04 11.16
C GLN A 173 -13.82 26.28 10.91
N ASN A 174 -13.48 27.04 9.86
CA ASN A 174 -14.25 28.22 9.45
C ASN A 174 -15.38 27.90 8.47
N CYS A 175 -15.27 26.83 7.66
CA CYS A 175 -16.29 26.42 6.69
C CYS A 175 -16.27 24.90 6.40
N GLY A 176 -17.21 24.44 5.57
CA GLY A 176 -17.30 23.04 5.13
C GLY A 176 -18.11 22.13 6.05
N VAL A 177 -18.04 20.82 5.76
CA VAL A 177 -18.76 19.75 6.46
C VAL A 177 -18.18 19.59 7.87
N LYS A 178 -19.00 19.67 8.94
CA LYS A 178 -18.54 19.62 10.34
C LYS A 178 -18.43 18.20 10.93
N ASN A 179 -19.12 17.25 10.34
CA ASN A 179 -19.10 15.83 10.73
C ASN A 179 -18.08 15.01 9.90
N TRP A 180 -16.95 15.64 9.57
CA TRP A 180 -15.86 15.00 8.83
C TRP A 180 -15.18 13.88 9.63
N TRP A 181 -15.30 13.91 10.96
CA TRP A 181 -14.92 12.82 11.86
C TRP A 181 -16.17 12.23 12.51
N LYS A 182 -16.47 10.96 12.21
CA LYS A 182 -17.69 10.29 12.72
C LYS A 182 -17.52 9.76 14.15
N ASN A 183 -16.29 9.51 14.56
CA ASN A 183 -15.98 9.01 15.90
C ASN A 183 -15.79 10.16 16.89
N LYS A 184 -15.64 9.84 18.18
CA LYS A 184 -15.13 10.81 19.15
C LYS A 184 -13.74 11.27 18.69
N LEU A 185 -13.46 12.58 18.77
CA LEU A 185 -12.10 13.08 18.55
C LEU A 185 -11.15 12.43 19.57
N PRO A 186 -9.88 12.18 19.18
CA PRO A 186 -8.85 11.76 20.13
C PRO A 186 -8.77 12.71 21.33
N GLU A 187 -8.41 12.21 22.51
CA GLU A 187 -8.45 13.01 23.76
C GLU A 187 -7.55 14.26 23.74
N ASN A 188 -6.52 14.25 22.89
CA ASN A 188 -5.58 15.34 22.72
C ASN A 188 -6.00 16.36 21.63
N VAL A 189 -7.21 16.24 21.05
CA VAL A 189 -7.75 17.05 19.94
C VAL A 189 -9.03 17.76 20.34
#